data_AF-A0A150HJH6-F1
#
_entry.id   AF-A0A150HJH6-F1
#
_cell.length_a   1.000
_cell.length_b   1.000
_cell.length_c   1.000
_cell.angle_alpha   90.00
_cell.angle_beta   90.00
_cell.angle_gamma   90.00
#
_symmetry.space_group_name_H-M   'P 1'
#
loop_
_entity.id
_entity.type
_entity.pdbx_description
1 polymer ?
#
loop_
_entity_poly.entity_id
_entity_poly.type
_entity_poly.pdbx_seq_one_letter_code
_entity_poly.pdbx_strand_id
1 'polypeptide(L)'
;MTSENTPITMFGADWCRDCVRTKKQLDELGVEYTYVDLVADPAAADVAREISGRTNIPVVVYPDASHHVEPSNADVEAKLRELSLI
;
A
#
# COMPACT_ATOMS: atom_id res chain seq x y z
N MET A 1 -5.79 -1.97 26.39
CA MET A 1 -4.64 -1.76 25.50
C MET A 1 -5.11 -2.18 24.11
N THR A 2 -5.72 -1.28 23.35
CA THR A 2 -6.05 -1.56 21.96
C THR A 2 -4.79 -1.28 21.17
N SER A 3 -4.11 -2.32 20.71
CA SER A 3 -3.18 -2.15 19.60
C SER A 3 -4.05 -1.79 18.41
N GLU A 4 -4.12 -0.50 18.08
CA GLU A 4 -4.70 -0.03 16.82
C GLU A 4 -3.79 -0.57 15.70
N ASN A 5 -4.02 -1.82 15.31
CA ASN A 5 -3.27 -2.48 14.27
C ASN A 5 -3.87 -2.03 12.94
N THR A 6 -3.62 -0.77 12.58
CA THR A 6 -4.06 -0.20 11.30
C THR A 6 -3.53 -1.11 10.19
N PRO A 7 -4.38 -1.74 9.37
CA PRO A 7 -3.92 -2.62 8.31
C PRO A 7 -3.15 -1.81 7.26
N ILE A 8 -2.31 -2.49 6.49
CA ILE A 8 -1.64 -1.87 5.34
C ILE A 8 -2.71 -1.33 4.39
N THR A 9 -2.54 -0.14 3.86
CA THR A 9 -3.43 0.42 2.83
C THR A 9 -2.66 0.59 1.54
N MET A 10 -3.20 0.03 0.46
CA MET A 10 -2.62 0.11 -0.87
C MET A 10 -3.57 0.88 -1.79
N PHE A 11 -3.14 2.06 -2.23
CA PHE A 11 -3.81 2.84 -3.26
C PHE A 11 -3.27 2.42 -4.63
N GLY A 12 -4.17 2.04 -5.54
CA GLY A 12 -3.77 1.58 -6.85
C GLY A 12 -4.91 1.58 -7.87
N ALA A 13 -4.62 1.01 -9.02
CA ALA A 13 -5.57 0.80 -10.09
C ALA A 13 -5.22 -0.47 -10.87
N ASP A 14 -6.24 -1.19 -11.36
CA ASP A 14 -6.05 -2.51 -11.98
C ASP A 14 -5.32 -2.45 -13.34
N TRP A 15 -5.28 -1.28 -13.99
CA TRP A 15 -4.51 -1.07 -15.23
C TRP A 15 -3.01 -0.82 -14.96
N CYS A 16 -2.63 -0.52 -13.72
CA CYS A 16 -1.25 -0.21 -13.37
C CYS A 16 -0.47 -1.50 -13.04
N ARG A 17 0.54 -1.82 -13.86
CA ARG A 17 1.37 -3.01 -13.70
C ARG A 17 2.03 -3.12 -12.33
N ASP A 18 2.53 -2.02 -11.78
CA ASP A 18 3.17 -2.01 -10.47
C ASP A 18 2.15 -2.19 -9.34
N CYS A 19 0.93 -1.66 -9.49
CA CYS A 19 -0.17 -1.93 -8.56
C CYS A 19 -0.52 -3.42 -8.55
N VAL A 20 -0.69 -4.05 -9.72
CA VAL A 20 -0.97 -5.48 -9.80
C VAL A 20 0.16 -6.32 -9.18
N ARG A 21 1.43 -5.92 -9.41
CA ARG A 21 2.60 -6.58 -8.82
C ARG A 21 2.60 -6.52 -7.30
N THR A 22 2.47 -5.32 -6.73
CA THR A 22 2.50 -5.12 -5.27
C THR A 22 1.32 -5.80 -4.59
N LYS A 23 0.11 -5.72 -5.19
CA LYS A 23 -1.08 -6.41 -4.71
C LYS A 23 -0.86 -7.92 -4.63
N LYS A 24 -0.38 -8.51 -5.74
CA LYS A 24 -0.07 -9.93 -5.81
C LYS A 24 0.98 -10.36 -4.77
N GLN A 25 2.00 -9.54 -4.52
CA GLN A 25 3.00 -9.85 -3.51
C GLN A 25 2.38 -9.90 -2.11
N LEU A 26 1.53 -8.93 -1.75
CA LEU A 26 0.84 -8.92 -0.46
C LEU A 26 -0.08 -10.14 -0.30
N ASP A 27 -0.78 -10.52 -1.36
CA ASP A 27 -1.61 -11.74 -1.41
C ASP A 27 -0.76 -13.01 -1.20
N GLU A 28 0.39 -13.12 -1.88
CA GLU A 28 1.30 -14.27 -1.78
C GLU A 28 1.94 -14.40 -0.38
N LEU A 29 2.19 -13.27 0.29
CA LEU A 29 2.71 -13.22 1.65
C LEU A 29 1.63 -13.45 2.71
N GLY A 30 0.35 -13.47 2.34
CA GLY A 30 -0.77 -13.66 3.26
C GLY A 30 -0.96 -12.50 4.24
N VAL A 31 -0.53 -11.29 3.86
CA VAL A 31 -0.63 -10.10 4.71
C VAL A 31 -2.01 -9.47 4.51
N GLU A 32 -2.67 -9.07 5.60
CA GLU A 32 -3.91 -8.31 5.52
C GLU A 32 -3.63 -6.86 5.07
N TYR A 33 -4.34 -6.42 4.02
CA TYR A 33 -4.28 -5.06 3.53
C TYR A 33 -5.64 -4.61 2.99
N THR A 34 -5.84 -3.29 2.99
CA THR A 34 -6.97 -2.61 2.35
C THR A 34 -6.52 -2.14 0.97
N TYR A 35 -7.17 -2.62 -0.08
CA TYR A 35 -6.97 -2.10 -1.44
C TYR A 35 -7.96 -0.98 -1.72
N VAL A 36 -7.45 0.17 -2.16
CA VAL A 36 -8.25 1.33 -2.56
C VAL A 36 -8.05 1.55 -4.05
N ASP A 37 -9.10 1.29 -4.83
CA ASP A 37 -9.11 1.50 -6.27
C ASP A 37 -9.42 2.95 -6.60
N LEU A 38 -8.41 3.65 -7.12
CA LEU A 38 -8.50 5.07 -7.48
C LEU A 38 -9.36 5.34 -8.72
N VAL A 39 -9.67 4.30 -9.52
CA VAL A 39 -10.59 4.42 -10.66
C VAL A 39 -12.04 4.40 -10.16
N ALA A 40 -12.33 3.54 -9.17
CA ALA A 40 -13.65 3.46 -8.56
C ALA A 40 -13.92 4.62 -7.59
N ASP A 41 -12.89 5.08 -6.87
CA ASP A 41 -12.96 6.23 -5.96
C ASP A 41 -11.94 7.32 -6.34
N PRO A 42 -12.34 8.28 -7.20
CA PRO A 42 -11.48 9.39 -7.58
C PRO A 42 -11.09 10.29 -6.39
N ALA A 43 -11.89 10.36 -5.33
CA ALA A 43 -11.57 11.18 -4.16
C ALA A 43 -10.40 10.56 -3.36
N ALA A 44 -10.25 9.23 -3.39
CA ALA A 44 -9.10 8.57 -2.81
C ALA A 44 -7.77 8.92 -3.52
N ALA A 45 -7.81 9.40 -4.77
CA ALA A 45 -6.60 9.84 -5.47
C ALA A 45 -6.02 11.12 -4.86
N ASP A 46 -6.88 12.04 -4.41
CA ASP A 46 -6.45 13.23 -3.68
C ASP A 46 -5.83 12.83 -2.32
N VAL A 47 -6.41 11.84 -1.62
CA VAL A 47 -5.84 11.30 -0.37
C VAL A 47 -4.47 10.67 -0.61
N ALA A 48 -4.32 9.83 -1.63
CA ALA A 48 -3.04 9.21 -1.99
C ALA A 48 -1.98 10.29 -2.33
N ARG A 49 -2.39 11.37 -3.00
CA ARG A 49 -1.52 12.52 -3.29
C ARG A 49 -1.13 13.30 -2.05
N GLU A 50 -2.05 13.52 -1.12
CA GLU A 50 -1.77 14.20 0.15
C GLU A 50 -0.80 13.40 1.02
N ILE A 51 -0.93 12.06 1.05
CA ILE A 51 -0.04 11.18 1.80
C ILE A 51 1.36 11.13 1.18
N SER A 52 1.43 10.90 -0.14
CA SER A 52 2.70 10.66 -0.84
C SER A 52 3.42 11.93 -1.32
N GLY A 53 2.71 13.06 -1.36
CA GLY A 53 3.18 14.30 -2.00
C GLY A 53 3.32 14.20 -3.53
N ARG A 54 2.87 13.11 -4.17
CA ARG A 54 3.02 12.82 -5.61
C ARG A 54 1.76 12.15 -6.16
N THR A 55 1.64 12.06 -7.49
CA THR A 55 0.50 11.40 -8.15
C THR A 55 0.83 10.00 -8.68
N ASN A 56 1.99 9.46 -8.30
CA ASN A 56 2.47 8.14 -8.69
C ASN A 56 1.76 7.04 -7.89
N ILE A 57 1.54 5.89 -8.52
CA ILE A 57 0.91 4.72 -7.91
C ILE A 57 1.68 3.45 -8.29
N PRO A 58 1.76 2.43 -7.41
CA PRO A 58 1.02 2.30 -6.16
C PRO A 58 1.58 3.14 -5.01
N VAL A 59 0.69 3.57 -4.10
CA VAL A 59 1.07 4.12 -2.78
C VAL A 59 0.71 3.09 -1.73
N VAL A 60 1.70 2.63 -0.97
CA VAL A 60 1.52 1.65 0.12
C VAL A 60 1.77 2.36 1.44
N VAL A 61 0.76 2.39 2.31
CA VAL A 61 0.81 2.97 3.65
C VAL A 61 0.82 1.83 4.67
N TYR A 62 1.77 1.88 5.60
CA TYR A 62 1.99 0.84 6.60
C TYR A 62 1.36 1.22 7.96
N PRO A 63 1.20 0.26 8.89
CA PRO A 63 0.62 0.50 10.20
C PRO A 63 1.33 1.58 11.03
N ASP A 64 2.63 1.78 10.80
CA ASP A 64 3.45 2.81 11.47
C ASP A 64 3.32 4.21 10.85
N ALA A 65 2.32 4.41 9.98
CA ALA A 65 2.08 5.61 9.18
C ALA A 65 3.19 5.97 8.17
N SER A 66 4.20 5.12 8.01
CA SER A 66 5.15 5.26 6.91
C SER A 66 4.50 4.86 5.58
N HIS A 67 5.08 5.30 4.46
CA HIS A 67 4.58 4.94 3.14
C HIS A 67 5.69 4.78 2.12
N HIS A 68 5.39 4.01 1.07
CA HIS A 68 6.19 3.93 -0.14
C HIS A 68 5.37 4.30 -1.37
N VAL A 69 6.05 4.85 -2.38
CA VAL A 69 5.50 5.24 -3.68
C VAL A 69 6.24 4.48 -4.75
N GLU A 70 5.51 3.77 -5.61
CA GLU A 70 6.07 2.87 -6.63
C GLU A 70 7.12 1.87 -6.06
N PRO A 71 6.90 1.25 -4.87
CA PRO A 71 7.90 0.39 -4.25
C PRO A 71 8.21 -0.85 -5.09
N SER A 72 9.46 -1.29 -5.07
CA SER A 72 9.83 -2.62 -5.52
C SER A 72 9.34 -3.69 -4.54
N ASN A 73 9.30 -4.95 -4.99
CA ASN A 73 8.94 -6.05 -4.08
C ASN A 73 9.88 -6.15 -2.88
N ALA A 74 11.17 -5.86 -3.08
CA ALA A 74 12.15 -5.88 -2.00
C ALA A 74 11.88 -4.79 -0.95
N ASP A 75 11.44 -3.60 -1.37
CA ASP A 75 11.11 -2.51 -0.44
C ASP A 75 9.90 -2.86 0.42
N VAL A 76 8.87 -3.45 -0.20
CA VAL A 76 7.68 -3.91 0.52
C VAL A 76 8.04 -5.01 1.51
N GLU A 77 8.78 -6.03 1.08
CA GLU A 77 9.16 -7.15 1.93
C GLU A 77 10.05 -6.70 3.11
N ALA A 78 11.03 -5.84 2.85
CA ALA A 78 11.91 -5.30 3.88
C ALA A 78 11.10 -4.56 4.96
N LYS A 79 10.12 -3.73 4.54
CA LYS A 79 9.28 -3.00 5.48
C LYS A 79 8.33 -3.91 6.26
N LEU A 80 7.77 -4.93 5.62
CA LEU A 80 6.94 -5.94 6.30
C LEU A 80 7.73 -6.69 7.39
N ARG A 81 8.98 -7.06 7.11
CA ARG A 81 9.88 -7.69 8.09
C ARG A 81 10.24 -6.75 9.24
N GLU A 82 10.54 -5.49 8.93
CA GLU A 82 10.80 -4.45 9.93
C GLU A 82 9.63 -4.31 10.91
N LEU A 83 8.40 -4.38 10.39
CA LEU A 83 7.17 -4.29 11.18
C LEU A 83 6.70 -5.63 11.76
N SER A 84 7.47 -6.72 11.58
CA SER A 84 7.13 -8.07 12.04
C SER A 84 5.77 -8.56 11.56
N LEU A 85 5.40 -8.20 10.33
CA LEU A 85 4.16 -8.63 9.66
C LEU A 85 4.34 -9.92 8.84
N ILE A 86 5.60 -10.31 8.57
CA ILE A 86 6.05 -11.55 7.91
C ILE A 86 7.36 -12.06 8.47
#